data_AF-A0A559J197-F1
#
_entry.id   AF-A0A559J197-F1
#
_cell.length_a   1.000
_cell.length_b   1.000
_cell.length_c   1.000
_cell.angle_alpha   90.00
_cell.angle_beta   90.00
_cell.angle_gamma   90.00
#
_symmetry.space_group_name_H-M   'P 1'
#
loop_
_entity.id
_entity.type
_entity.pdbx_description
1 polymer ?
#
loop_
_entity_poly.entity_id
_entity_poly.type
_entity_poly.pdbx_seq_one_letter_code
_entity_poly.pdbx_strand_id
1 'polypeptide(L)'
;MSSQIELQLDRSSIASGDSRKTSLIEVKAFIDEHYDEPISIGLLAEMANVCPKYFVDLFKKTFGQSTMDYVTNVRINHAKRYLAETDCLLRDIAVKVGYKDEFYFSRKFKKEVGVSPSDFSKNTRRVIATCSSSIIGQLLPLNVMPAVAPLDAKWTPYYYNVYHSEIKSHLKLTAPYHDSNFEENAEKLFQAKPDAIIGMDHLSAEEISKLEHIAPALVVPAEAGWREQLTMIAAFLNKEEQAKQWIEQYEQRVQYARSQIDQVVGKESVLALRIFGSSIHVYSNRGLEEVLYEDLQLEPAYGISVRNNQQITIAKLLQRNPDRLFIAVCPEASSRRYWLGLQHSAEWRKLKAVANRNVYMISSDPWFEYSALAISRMLDEALLLFTGDCPNALLDNSHGVSFAT
;
A
#
# COMPACT_ATOMS: atom_id res chain seq x y z
N MET A 1 -10.46 71.56 5.86
CA MET A 1 -9.40 71.17 4.89
C MET A 1 -9.04 69.73 5.23
N SER A 2 -9.88 68.75 4.88
CA SER A 2 -10.12 68.17 3.54
C SER A 2 -8.94 67.33 3.06
N SER A 3 -9.06 66.00 3.08
CA SER A 3 -9.28 65.20 1.86
C SER A 3 -9.49 63.72 2.19
N GLN A 4 -10.67 63.21 1.84
CA GLN A 4 -10.87 61.80 1.49
C GLN A 4 -10.07 61.51 0.22
N ILE A 5 -9.47 60.31 0.11
CA ILE A 5 -9.04 59.75 -1.17
C ILE A 5 -9.72 58.40 -1.32
N GLU A 6 -10.76 58.38 -2.14
CA GLU A 6 -11.35 57.21 -2.77
C GLU A 6 -10.31 56.58 -3.72
N LEU A 7 -10.01 55.30 -3.52
CA LEU A 7 -9.34 54.49 -4.54
C LEU A 7 -10.41 53.89 -5.45
N GLN A 8 -10.64 54.57 -6.56
CA GLN A 8 -11.39 54.07 -7.71
C GLN A 8 -10.74 52.80 -8.24
N LEU A 9 -11.46 51.67 -8.11
CA LEU A 9 -11.17 50.44 -8.85
C LEU A 9 -11.52 50.67 -10.33
N ASP A 10 -10.47 50.63 -11.16
CA ASP A 10 -10.52 50.71 -12.60
C ASP A 10 -11.41 49.60 -13.19
N ARG A 11 -12.58 49.99 -13.68
CA ARG A 11 -13.56 49.16 -14.39
C ARG A 11 -13.28 49.17 -15.90
N SER A 12 -12.08 48.81 -16.33
CA SER A 12 -11.79 48.73 -17.77
C SER A 12 -10.72 47.70 -18.17
N SER A 13 -10.96 46.41 -17.90
CA SER A 13 -10.24 45.34 -18.64
C SER A 13 -10.91 43.95 -18.69
N ILE A 14 -12.15 43.78 -18.22
CA ILE A 14 -12.87 42.50 -18.36
C ILE A 14 -13.62 42.47 -19.70
N ALA A 15 -12.88 42.32 -20.78
CA ALA A 15 -13.43 41.96 -22.09
C ALA A 15 -12.38 41.23 -22.94
N SER A 16 -12.10 39.98 -22.58
CA SER A 16 -11.54 38.99 -23.50
C SER A 16 -11.81 37.60 -22.92
N GLY A 17 -12.72 36.87 -23.57
CA GLY A 17 -13.07 35.50 -23.19
C GLY A 17 -11.96 34.52 -23.51
N ASP A 18 -11.52 33.80 -22.47
CA ASP A 18 -10.94 32.47 -22.58
C ASP A 18 -11.38 31.67 -21.33
N SER A 19 -12.55 31.04 -21.39
CA SER A 19 -13.09 30.25 -20.28
C SER A 19 -12.36 28.90 -20.22
N ARG A 20 -11.19 28.84 -19.57
CA ARG A 20 -10.59 27.55 -19.24
C ARG A 20 -11.52 26.84 -18.25
N LYS A 21 -12.07 25.71 -18.67
CA LYS A 21 -12.83 24.82 -17.80
C LYS A 21 -11.89 24.29 -16.72
N THR A 22 -12.18 24.55 -15.45
CA THR A 22 -11.46 23.94 -14.33
C THR A 22 -11.72 22.43 -14.37
N SER A 23 -10.66 21.63 -14.46
CA SER A 23 -10.78 20.18 -14.48
C SER A 23 -11.17 19.65 -13.09
N LEU A 24 -11.76 18.45 -13.02
CA LEU A 24 -12.05 17.79 -11.73
C LEU A 24 -10.80 17.58 -10.87
N ILE A 25 -9.62 17.50 -11.50
CA ILE A 25 -8.33 17.39 -10.82
C ILE A 25 -8.03 18.68 -10.05
N GLU A 26 -8.29 19.84 -10.66
CA GLU A 26 -8.10 21.15 -10.01
C GLU A 26 -9.14 21.37 -8.90
N VAL A 27 -10.38 20.90 -9.07
CA VAL A 27 -11.39 20.92 -8.00
C VAL A 27 -10.95 20.04 -6.82
N LYS A 28 -10.38 18.87 -7.09
CA LYS A 28 -9.81 18.00 -6.05
C LYS A 28 -8.64 18.71 -5.34
N ALA A 29 -7.72 19.31 -6.09
CA ALA A 29 -6.61 20.07 -5.52
C ALA A 29 -7.08 21.23 -4.65
N PHE A 30 -8.14 21.93 -5.05
CA PHE A 30 -8.77 22.97 -4.24
C PHE A 30 -9.31 22.41 -2.92
N ILE A 31 -9.99 21.26 -2.95
CA ILE A 31 -10.44 20.60 -1.71
C ILE A 31 -9.24 20.21 -0.83
N ASP A 32 -8.17 19.70 -1.42
CA ASP A 32 -6.97 19.30 -0.70
C ASP A 32 -6.27 20.50 -0.01
N GLU A 33 -6.40 21.71 -0.55
CA GLU A 33 -5.80 22.93 -0.01
C GLU A 33 -6.73 23.69 0.96
N HIS A 34 -8.05 23.66 0.74
CA HIS A 34 -9.05 24.45 1.48
C HIS A 34 -10.02 23.58 2.28
N TYR A 35 -9.62 22.36 2.66
CA TYR A 35 -10.48 21.40 3.36
C TYR A 35 -11.03 21.94 4.68
N ASP A 36 -10.32 22.86 5.33
CA ASP A 36 -10.66 23.48 6.61
C ASP A 36 -11.74 24.57 6.48
N GLU A 37 -12.07 24.98 5.25
CA GLU A 37 -13.10 25.97 4.97
C GLU A 37 -14.50 25.35 4.75
N PRO A 38 -15.58 26.16 4.82
CA PRO A 38 -16.93 25.71 4.46
C PRO A 38 -17.06 25.36 2.96
N ILE A 39 -16.88 24.08 2.62
CA ILE A 39 -17.05 23.57 1.25
C ILE A 39 -18.51 23.14 1.01
N SER A 40 -19.08 23.57 -0.10
CA SER A 40 -20.42 23.15 -0.56
C SER A 40 -20.39 22.59 -1.98
N ILE A 41 -21.35 21.73 -2.33
CA ILE A 41 -21.49 21.23 -3.71
C ILE A 41 -21.73 22.38 -4.70
N GLY A 42 -22.46 23.43 -4.29
CA GLY A 42 -22.69 24.60 -5.14
C GLY A 42 -21.38 25.28 -5.55
N LEU A 43 -20.50 25.52 -4.57
CA LEU A 43 -19.18 26.11 -4.80
C LEU A 43 -18.36 25.25 -5.79
N LEU A 44 -18.25 23.95 -5.54
CA LEU A 44 -17.41 23.07 -6.36
C LEU A 44 -17.98 22.87 -7.77
N ALA A 45 -19.30 22.85 -7.91
CA ALA A 45 -19.98 22.76 -9.20
C ALA A 45 -19.79 24.04 -10.03
N GLU A 46 -19.85 25.20 -9.38
CA GLU A 46 -19.55 26.51 -9.99
C GLU A 46 -18.10 26.58 -10.47
N MET A 47 -17.14 26.13 -9.64
CA MET A 47 -15.72 26.05 -10.03
C MET A 47 -15.51 25.17 -11.27
N ALA A 48 -16.23 24.05 -11.36
CA ALA A 48 -16.21 23.13 -12.49
C ALA A 48 -17.08 23.58 -13.69
N ASN A 49 -17.80 24.70 -13.56
CA ASN A 49 -18.77 25.22 -14.53
C ASN A 49 -19.82 24.18 -14.97
N VAL A 50 -20.35 23.42 -14.01
CA VAL A 50 -21.40 22.43 -14.23
C VAL A 50 -22.52 22.59 -13.20
N CYS A 51 -23.69 21.99 -13.45
CA CYS A 51 -24.76 22.01 -12.46
C CYS A 51 -24.45 21.08 -11.27
N PRO A 52 -24.90 21.39 -10.04
CA PRO A 52 -24.62 20.61 -8.83
C PRO A 52 -24.92 19.12 -8.95
N LYS A 53 -26.05 18.76 -9.58
CA LYS A 53 -26.45 17.36 -9.77
C LYS A 53 -25.44 16.62 -10.65
N TYR A 54 -25.08 17.20 -11.79
CA TYR A 54 -24.11 16.60 -12.70
C TYR A 54 -22.72 16.52 -12.07
N PHE A 55 -22.32 17.52 -11.28
CA PHE A 55 -21.05 17.51 -10.57
C PHE A 55 -20.92 16.32 -9.61
N VAL A 56 -21.95 16.05 -8.80
CA VAL A 56 -21.92 14.92 -7.84
C VAL A 56 -21.73 13.59 -8.57
N ASP A 57 -22.52 13.37 -9.64
CA ASP A 57 -22.43 12.14 -10.43
C ASP A 57 -21.07 12.02 -11.12
N LEU A 58 -20.57 13.12 -11.68
CA LEU A 58 -19.30 13.20 -12.37
C LEU A 58 -18.12 12.95 -11.40
N PHE A 59 -18.09 13.62 -10.25
CA PHE A 59 -17.05 13.45 -9.24
C PHE A 59 -17.00 12.00 -8.73
N LYS A 60 -18.18 11.42 -8.43
CA LYS A 60 -18.26 10.02 -7.98
C LYS A 60 -17.80 9.04 -9.03
N LYS A 61 -18.16 9.26 -10.30
CA LYS A 61 -17.70 8.41 -11.41
C LYS A 61 -16.19 8.50 -11.61
N THR A 62 -15.60 9.68 -11.44
CA THR A 62 -14.17 9.91 -11.65
C THR A 62 -13.31 9.44 -10.49
N PHE A 63 -13.75 9.62 -9.24
CA PHE A 63 -12.93 9.35 -8.05
C PHE A 63 -13.44 8.21 -7.16
N GLY A 64 -14.48 7.50 -7.59
CA GLY A 64 -15.05 6.33 -6.90
C GLY A 64 -15.82 6.63 -5.61
N GLN A 65 -15.84 7.88 -5.14
CA GLN A 65 -16.46 8.28 -3.87
C GLN A 65 -17.24 9.59 -4.00
N SER A 66 -18.20 9.84 -3.10
CA SER A 66 -18.93 11.10 -3.13
C SER A 66 -18.02 12.27 -2.75
N THR A 67 -18.33 13.48 -3.26
CA THR A 67 -17.55 14.68 -2.94
C THR A 67 -17.49 14.97 -1.44
N MET A 68 -18.59 14.80 -0.70
CA MET A 68 -18.61 15.07 0.73
C MET A 68 -17.87 14.00 1.54
N ASP A 69 -17.85 12.76 1.06
CA ASP A 69 -17.01 11.71 1.63
C ASP A 69 -15.54 12.02 1.38
N TYR A 70 -15.18 12.51 0.19
CA TYR A 70 -13.82 12.95 -0.12
C TYR A 70 -13.36 14.09 0.82
N VAL A 71 -14.16 15.16 0.96
CA VAL A 71 -13.86 16.26 1.90
C VAL A 71 -13.72 15.73 3.33
N THR A 72 -14.61 14.82 3.75
CA THR A 72 -14.51 14.17 5.07
C THR A 72 -13.18 13.45 5.21
N ASN A 73 -12.79 12.64 4.23
CA ASN A 73 -11.55 11.87 4.27
C ASN A 73 -10.32 12.77 4.38
N VAL A 74 -10.26 13.85 3.61
CA VAL A 74 -9.17 14.84 3.71
C VAL A 74 -9.10 15.42 5.13
N ARG A 75 -10.22 15.90 5.67
CA ARG A 75 -10.28 16.46 7.04
C ARG A 75 -9.87 15.46 8.10
N ILE A 76 -10.34 14.22 8.01
CA ILE A 76 -9.99 13.14 8.95
C ILE A 76 -8.50 12.80 8.86
N ASN A 77 -7.92 12.77 7.66
CA ASN A 77 -6.49 12.51 7.48
C ASN A 77 -5.63 13.63 8.09
N HIS A 78 -5.99 14.90 7.89
CA HIS A 78 -5.32 16.01 8.58
C HIS A 78 -5.49 15.92 10.11
N ALA A 79 -6.67 15.53 10.59
CA ALA A 79 -6.91 15.38 12.02
C ALA A 79 -6.07 14.27 12.64
N LYS A 80 -5.91 13.13 11.96
CA LYS A 80 -5.01 12.03 12.39
C LYS A 80 -3.58 12.56 12.58
N ARG A 81 -3.08 13.36 11.65
CA ARG A 81 -1.74 13.98 11.75
C ARG A 81 -1.63 14.89 12.97
N TYR A 82 -2.58 15.81 13.17
CA TYR A 82 -2.58 16.67 14.36
C TYR A 82 -2.63 15.88 15.67
N LEU A 83 -3.45 14.84 15.75
CA LEU A 83 -3.57 13.99 16.95
C LEU A 83 -2.31 13.18 17.25
N ALA A 84 -1.54 12.83 16.22
CA ALA A 84 -0.29 12.08 16.33
C ALA A 84 0.92 12.98 16.62
N GLU A 85 0.96 14.16 16.02
CA GLU A 85 2.14 15.03 15.98
C GLU A 85 2.09 16.18 17.01
N THR A 86 0.92 16.48 17.59
CA THR A 86 0.75 17.66 18.46
C THR A 86 0.06 17.35 19.80
N ASP A 87 0.23 18.27 20.74
CA ASP A 87 -0.51 18.35 22.01
C ASP A 87 -1.70 19.31 21.95
N CYS A 88 -2.19 19.66 20.75
CA CYS A 88 -3.33 20.55 20.60
C CYS A 88 -4.58 19.97 21.27
N LEU A 89 -5.41 20.84 21.84
CA LEU A 89 -6.69 20.42 22.38
C LEU A 89 -7.60 19.92 21.25
N LEU A 90 -8.43 18.93 21.54
CA LEU A 90 -9.33 18.33 20.56
C LEU A 90 -10.22 19.38 19.86
N ARG A 91 -10.65 20.38 20.63
CA ARG A 91 -11.39 21.55 20.14
C ARG A 91 -10.64 22.30 19.04
N ASP A 92 -9.35 22.54 19.24
CA ASP A 92 -8.52 23.30 18.29
C ASP A 92 -8.29 22.49 17.02
N ILE A 93 -8.09 21.17 17.15
CA ILE A 93 -7.98 20.25 16.02
C ILE A 93 -9.27 20.24 15.21
N ALA A 94 -10.42 20.18 15.86
CA ALA A 94 -11.72 20.22 15.19
C ALA A 94 -11.85 21.48 14.32
N VAL A 95 -11.51 22.65 14.86
CA VAL A 95 -11.56 23.92 14.13
C VAL A 95 -10.55 23.93 12.97
N LYS A 96 -9.30 23.50 13.20
CA LYS A 96 -8.24 23.43 12.18
C LYS A 96 -8.55 22.50 11.01
N VAL A 97 -9.44 21.53 11.20
CA VAL A 97 -9.88 20.62 10.14
C VAL A 97 -11.30 20.92 9.65
N GLY A 98 -11.81 22.12 9.92
CA GLY A 98 -13.05 22.63 9.36
C GLY A 98 -14.34 22.17 10.04
N TYR A 99 -14.26 21.68 11.27
CA TYR A 99 -15.43 21.38 12.11
C TYR A 99 -15.62 22.44 13.18
N LYS A 100 -16.85 22.99 13.26
CA LYS A 100 -17.20 24.01 14.27
C LYS A 100 -17.42 23.43 15.66
N ASP A 101 -17.82 22.16 15.74
CA ASP A 101 -18.24 21.49 16.96
C ASP A 101 -17.35 20.26 17.22
N GLU A 102 -16.69 20.25 18.38
CA GLU A 102 -15.74 19.20 18.77
C GLU A 102 -16.42 17.84 18.97
N PHE A 103 -17.68 17.82 19.43
CA PHE A 103 -18.41 16.58 19.69
C PHE A 103 -18.88 15.94 18.38
N TYR A 104 -19.32 16.75 17.41
CA TYR A 104 -19.63 16.32 16.07
C TYR A 104 -18.38 15.78 15.38
N PHE A 105 -17.27 16.52 15.45
CA PHE A 105 -15.98 16.05 14.95
C PHE A 105 -15.60 14.70 15.58
N SER A 106 -15.67 14.58 16.91
CA SER A 106 -15.30 13.34 17.61
C SER A 106 -16.14 12.14 17.18
N ARG A 107 -17.47 12.30 17.04
CA ARG A 107 -18.36 11.23 16.52
C ARG A 107 -18.05 10.89 15.07
N LYS A 108 -17.82 11.90 14.23
CA LYS A 108 -17.48 11.71 12.81
C LYS A 108 -16.14 11.01 12.68
N PHE A 109 -15.11 11.45 13.40
CA PHE A 109 -13.81 10.80 13.45
C PHE A 109 -13.92 9.34 13.92
N LYS A 110 -14.64 9.06 15.01
CA LYS A 110 -14.84 7.69 15.46
C LYS A 110 -15.55 6.83 14.43
N LYS A 111 -16.52 7.40 13.69
CA LYS A 111 -17.20 6.70 12.60
C LYS A 111 -16.24 6.33 11.46
N GLU A 112 -15.38 7.27 11.05
CA GLU A 112 -14.45 7.06 9.92
C GLU A 112 -13.19 6.27 10.31
N VAL A 113 -12.76 6.32 11.58
CA VAL A 113 -11.47 5.75 12.05
C VAL A 113 -11.66 4.53 12.97
N GLY A 114 -12.88 4.28 13.44
CA GLY A 114 -13.22 3.20 14.38
C GLY A 114 -13.00 3.52 15.86
N VAL A 115 -12.12 4.49 16.19
CA VAL A 115 -11.76 4.87 17.57
C VAL A 115 -11.93 6.37 17.81
N SER A 116 -12.11 6.78 19.08
CA SER A 116 -12.24 8.20 19.40
C SER A 116 -10.93 8.97 19.13
N PRO A 117 -10.98 10.29 18.87
CA PRO A 117 -9.77 11.10 18.72
C PRO A 117 -8.79 10.99 19.90
N SER A 118 -9.32 10.94 21.13
CA SER A 118 -8.50 10.83 22.34
C SER A 118 -7.78 9.48 22.44
N ASP A 119 -8.49 8.40 22.14
CA ASP A 119 -7.90 7.05 22.11
C ASP A 119 -6.90 6.93 20.96
N PHE A 120 -7.21 7.54 19.81
CA PHE A 120 -6.30 7.64 18.69
C PHE A 120 -4.99 8.34 19.09
N SER A 121 -5.07 9.55 19.68
CA SER A 121 -3.89 10.31 20.10
C SER A 121 -3.03 9.57 21.13
N LYS A 122 -3.65 8.94 22.14
CA LYS A 122 -2.93 8.11 23.11
C LYS A 122 -2.20 6.94 22.45
N ASN A 123 -2.86 6.27 21.51
CA ASN A 123 -2.28 5.13 20.82
C ASN A 123 -1.20 5.51 19.80
N THR A 124 -1.31 6.67 19.14
CA THR A 124 -0.25 7.17 18.22
C THR A 124 0.99 7.66 18.95
N ARG A 125 0.88 7.98 20.25
CA ARG A 125 2.03 8.33 21.09
C ARG A 125 2.78 7.11 21.62
N ARG A 126 2.23 5.90 21.46
CA ARG A 126 2.95 4.69 21.85
C ARG A 126 4.14 4.48 20.93
N VAL A 127 5.30 4.24 21.53
CA VAL A 127 6.52 3.87 20.82
C VAL A 127 6.44 2.37 20.53
N ILE A 128 6.01 2.02 19.32
CA ILE A 128 5.96 0.64 18.87
C ILE A 128 7.28 0.31 18.17
N ALA A 129 7.88 -0.82 18.53
CA ALA A 129 9.08 -1.32 17.86
C ALA A 129 8.83 -2.70 17.23
N THR A 130 9.54 -2.99 16.15
CA THR A 130 9.55 -4.33 15.56
C THR A 130 10.94 -4.77 15.15
N CYS A 131 11.19 -6.07 15.23
CA CYS A 131 12.44 -6.71 14.85
C CYS A 131 12.38 -7.37 13.45
N SER A 132 11.22 -7.35 12.77
CA SER A 132 11.04 -7.96 11.45
C SER A 132 10.42 -6.97 10.47
N SER A 133 10.85 -7.02 9.21
CA SER A 133 10.35 -6.13 8.17
C SER A 133 8.90 -6.44 7.77
N SER A 134 8.50 -7.71 7.77
CA SER A 134 7.13 -8.11 7.43
C SER A 134 6.09 -7.56 8.41
N ILE A 135 6.49 -7.34 9.67
CA ILE A 135 5.63 -6.74 10.69
C ILE A 135 5.34 -5.27 10.38
N ILE A 136 6.25 -4.54 9.71
CA ILE A 136 5.96 -3.18 9.24
C ILE A 136 4.71 -3.21 8.35
N GLY A 137 4.64 -4.16 7.41
CA GLY A 137 3.48 -4.36 6.53
C GLY A 137 2.20 -4.83 7.22
N GLN A 138 2.28 -5.31 8.47
CA GLN A 138 1.11 -5.59 9.31
C GLN A 138 0.69 -4.39 10.15
N LEU A 139 1.63 -3.56 10.60
CA LEU A 139 1.36 -2.39 11.44
C LEU A 139 0.72 -1.24 10.68
N LEU A 140 1.14 -0.99 9.44
CA LEU A 140 0.63 0.11 8.63
C LEU A 140 -0.89 0.02 8.38
N PRO A 141 -1.47 -1.14 8.02
CA PRO A 141 -2.92 -1.37 8.01
C PRO A 141 -3.67 -0.96 9.30
N LEU A 142 -3.02 -1.13 10.45
CA LEU A 142 -3.59 -0.77 11.77
C LEU A 142 -3.44 0.72 12.10
N ASN A 143 -2.92 1.52 11.16
CA ASN A 143 -2.51 2.91 11.35
C ASN A 143 -1.48 3.03 12.50
N VAL A 144 -0.53 2.10 12.56
CA VAL A 144 0.56 2.13 13.52
C VAL A 144 1.87 2.28 12.75
N MET A 145 2.58 3.37 13.00
CA MET A 145 3.93 3.56 12.48
C MET A 145 4.94 3.08 13.53
N PRO A 146 5.77 2.07 13.24
CA PRO A 146 6.81 1.68 14.17
C PRO A 146 7.85 2.81 14.30
N ALA A 147 8.19 3.17 15.52
CA ALA A 147 9.27 4.12 15.80
C ALA A 147 10.65 3.48 15.57
N VAL A 148 10.72 2.15 15.74
CA VAL A 148 11.94 1.36 15.56
C VAL A 148 11.62 0.14 14.71
N ALA A 149 12.31 -0.05 13.59
CA ALA A 149 12.08 -1.19 12.71
C ALA A 149 13.33 -1.51 11.87
N PRO A 150 13.49 -2.75 11.38
CA PRO A 150 14.55 -3.07 10.44
C PRO A 150 14.28 -2.42 9.08
N LEU A 151 15.28 -1.70 8.57
CA LEU A 151 15.16 -0.93 7.34
C LEU A 151 16.44 -1.02 6.52
N ASP A 152 16.32 -1.39 5.25
CA ASP A 152 17.44 -1.59 4.34
C ASP A 152 17.04 -1.23 2.90
N ALA A 153 17.87 -0.46 2.23
CA ALA A 153 17.58 0.04 0.89
C ALA A 153 17.46 -1.06 -0.17
N LYS A 154 18.09 -2.22 0.05
CA LYS A 154 18.07 -3.35 -0.89
C LYS A 154 16.95 -4.32 -0.59
N TRP A 155 16.75 -4.66 0.68
CA TRP A 155 15.85 -5.75 1.09
C TRP A 155 14.46 -5.28 1.49
N THR A 156 14.29 -4.02 1.90
CA THR A 156 12.99 -3.42 2.21
C THR A 156 12.78 -2.11 1.44
N PRO A 157 12.96 -2.12 0.10
CA PRO A 157 13.01 -0.89 -0.69
C PRO A 157 11.73 -0.06 -0.60
N TYR A 158 10.56 -0.69 -0.50
CA TYR A 158 9.29 0.02 -0.29
C TYR A 158 9.31 0.83 1.00
N TYR A 159 9.56 0.18 2.13
CA TYR A 159 9.57 0.84 3.43
C TYR A 159 10.69 1.87 3.53
N TYR A 160 11.86 1.56 2.95
CA TYR A 160 12.99 2.48 2.91
C TYR A 160 12.63 3.75 2.12
N ASN A 161 12.06 3.62 0.93
CA ASN A 161 11.79 4.78 0.09
C ASN A 161 10.62 5.63 0.62
N VAL A 162 9.62 4.99 1.23
CA VAL A 162 8.38 5.68 1.65
C VAL A 162 8.46 6.18 3.11
N TYR A 163 9.02 5.39 4.03
CA TYR A 163 8.90 5.64 5.48
C TYR A 163 10.24 5.85 6.20
N HIS A 164 11.36 5.96 5.49
CA HIS A 164 12.68 6.13 6.12
C HIS A 164 12.77 7.32 7.08
N SER A 165 12.13 8.45 6.76
CA SER A 165 12.10 9.62 7.64
C SER A 165 11.12 9.50 8.81
N GLU A 166 10.12 8.61 8.70
CA GLU A 166 9.06 8.45 9.69
C GLU A 166 9.45 7.42 10.76
N ILE A 167 10.19 6.37 10.37
CA ILE A 167 10.80 5.41 11.29
C ILE A 167 12.03 6.07 11.92
N LYS A 168 11.96 6.38 13.22
CA LYS A 168 12.97 7.19 13.93
C LYS A 168 14.31 6.46 14.13
N SER A 169 14.28 5.14 14.30
CA SER A 169 15.48 4.32 14.51
C SER A 169 15.46 3.08 13.63
N HIS A 170 16.54 2.86 12.88
CA HIS A 170 16.64 1.76 11.92
C HIS A 170 17.48 0.63 12.50
N LEU A 171 16.85 -0.54 12.64
CA LEU A 171 17.52 -1.79 12.98
C LEU A 171 18.19 -2.38 11.74
N LYS A 172 19.22 -3.20 11.97
CA LYS A 172 19.81 -4.00 10.89
C LYS A 172 18.95 -5.25 10.67
N LEU A 173 18.80 -5.65 9.42
CA LEU A 173 18.23 -6.97 9.11
C LEU A 173 19.18 -8.05 9.62
N THR A 174 18.64 -9.03 10.34
CA THR A 174 19.38 -10.20 10.84
C THR A 174 19.31 -11.35 9.83
N ALA A 175 19.77 -12.54 10.22
CA ALA A 175 19.72 -13.73 9.38
C ALA A 175 18.32 -13.94 8.77
N PRO A 176 18.21 -14.36 7.49
CA PRO A 176 19.30 -14.82 6.60
C PRO A 176 20.00 -13.71 5.79
N TYR A 177 19.67 -12.42 6.01
CA TYR A 177 20.13 -11.34 5.14
C TYR A 177 21.55 -10.85 5.48
N HIS A 178 21.89 -10.80 6.76
CA HIS A 178 23.22 -10.43 7.26
C HIS A 178 23.61 -11.27 8.49
N ASP A 179 24.90 -11.53 8.64
CA ASP A 179 25.51 -12.20 9.81
C ASP A 179 25.61 -11.27 11.05
N SER A 180 24.87 -10.15 11.07
CA SER A 180 24.95 -9.17 12.15
C SER A 180 24.36 -9.71 13.46
N ASN A 181 25.08 -9.48 14.55
CA ASN A 181 24.66 -9.84 15.90
C ASN A 181 23.43 -9.02 16.34
N PHE A 182 22.40 -9.69 16.84
CA PHE A 182 21.17 -9.11 17.39
C PHE A 182 21.44 -8.08 18.50
N GLU A 183 22.59 -8.15 19.17
CA GLU A 183 22.97 -7.25 20.26
C GLU A 183 22.92 -5.76 19.89
N GLU A 184 23.33 -5.38 18.67
CA GLU A 184 23.25 -3.98 18.23
C GLU A 184 21.78 -3.52 18.08
N ASN A 185 20.90 -4.42 17.65
CA ASN A 185 19.48 -4.12 17.56
C ASN A 185 18.85 -4.03 18.96
N ALA A 186 19.25 -4.90 19.89
CA ALA A 186 18.80 -4.87 21.28
C ALA A 186 19.15 -3.52 21.96
N GLU A 187 20.36 -3.00 21.75
CA GLU A 187 20.77 -1.70 22.31
C GLU A 187 19.90 -0.55 21.75
N LYS A 188 19.64 -0.53 20.44
CA LYS A 188 18.75 0.47 19.82
C LYS A 188 17.32 0.39 20.35
N LEU A 189 16.81 -0.82 20.56
CA LEU A 189 15.49 -1.06 21.16
C LEU A 189 15.45 -0.54 22.60
N PHE A 190 16.47 -0.85 23.40
CA PHE A 190 16.57 -0.37 24.78
C PHE A 190 16.60 1.16 24.85
N GLN A 191 17.39 1.82 23.99
CA GLN A 191 17.49 3.28 23.94
C GLN A 191 16.16 3.95 23.56
N ALA A 192 15.39 3.32 22.67
CA ALA A 192 14.12 3.86 22.20
C ALA A 192 12.98 3.79 23.24
N LYS A 193 13.13 2.97 24.29
CA LYS A 193 12.12 2.76 25.34
C LYS A 193 10.72 2.48 24.77
N PRO A 194 10.56 1.42 23.96
CA PRO A 194 9.28 1.09 23.36
C PRO A 194 8.22 0.75 24.41
N ASP A 195 6.97 1.09 24.14
CA ASP A 195 5.81 0.64 24.92
C ASP A 195 5.44 -0.80 24.58
N ALA A 196 5.81 -1.27 23.39
CA ALA A 196 5.60 -2.65 22.95
C ALA A 196 6.57 -3.03 21.82
N ILE A 197 6.98 -4.30 21.79
CA ILE A 197 7.85 -4.87 20.76
C ILE A 197 7.14 -6.02 20.06
N ILE A 198 7.23 -6.08 18.73
CA ILE A 198 6.65 -7.16 17.94
C ILE A 198 7.74 -7.83 17.11
N GLY A 199 7.97 -9.11 17.38
CA GLY A 199 8.91 -9.97 16.65
C GLY A 199 8.21 -11.11 15.93
N MET A 200 9.01 -11.90 15.20
CA MET A 200 8.57 -13.17 14.61
C MET A 200 9.23 -14.34 15.34
N ASP A 201 8.64 -15.52 15.25
CA ASP A 201 9.13 -16.78 15.85
C ASP A 201 10.46 -17.31 15.31
N HIS A 202 11.04 -16.67 14.29
CA HIS A 202 12.41 -16.91 13.85
C HIS A 202 13.49 -16.50 14.88
N LEU A 203 13.11 -15.74 15.91
CA LEU A 203 14.02 -15.31 16.97
C LEU A 203 14.29 -16.48 17.91
N SER A 204 15.54 -16.60 18.35
CA SER A 204 15.93 -17.56 19.37
C SER A 204 15.28 -17.23 20.72
N ALA A 205 15.17 -18.24 21.59
CA ALA A 205 14.63 -18.05 22.94
C ALA A 205 15.42 -17.01 23.76
N GLU A 206 16.73 -16.88 23.52
CA GLU A 206 17.56 -15.86 24.17
C GLU A 206 17.19 -14.46 23.68
N GLU A 207 17.02 -14.27 22.37
CA GLU A 207 16.61 -12.98 21.79
C GLU A 207 15.22 -12.58 22.26
N ILE A 208 14.26 -13.51 22.28
CA ILE A 208 12.91 -13.26 22.79
C ILE A 208 12.96 -12.82 24.25
N SER A 209 13.71 -13.52 25.10
CA SER A 209 13.90 -13.13 26.50
C SER A 209 14.47 -11.72 26.63
N LYS A 210 15.47 -11.35 25.83
CA LYS A 210 16.01 -9.97 25.82
C LYS A 210 14.94 -8.94 25.47
N LEU A 211 14.07 -9.22 24.49
CA LEU A 211 12.98 -8.32 24.12
C LEU A 211 11.98 -8.12 25.27
N GLU A 212 11.58 -9.20 25.94
CA GLU A 212 10.66 -9.17 27.08
C GLU A 212 11.19 -8.38 28.28
N HIS A 213 12.53 -8.31 28.45
CA HIS A 213 13.16 -7.47 29.47
C HIS A 213 13.12 -5.97 29.13
N ILE A 214 12.98 -5.61 27.84
CA ILE A 214 12.91 -4.21 27.39
C ILE A 214 11.49 -3.67 27.53
N ALA A 215 10.50 -4.41 27.01
CA ALA A 215 9.09 -4.02 26.98
C ALA A 215 8.18 -5.24 26.75
N PRO A 216 6.85 -5.13 26.94
CA PRO A 216 5.93 -6.17 26.54
C PRO A 216 6.16 -6.59 25.08
N ALA A 217 6.39 -7.88 24.84
CA ALA A 217 6.73 -8.42 23.53
C ALA A 217 5.66 -9.38 23.01
N LEU A 218 5.35 -9.30 21.72
CA LEU A 218 4.55 -10.27 20.99
C LEU A 218 5.45 -11.00 19.98
N VAL A 219 5.39 -12.32 19.98
CA VAL A 219 6.05 -13.16 18.97
C VAL A 219 4.98 -13.71 18.02
N VAL A 220 5.08 -13.33 16.75
CA VAL A 220 4.12 -13.70 15.70
C VAL A 220 4.63 -14.94 14.95
N PRO A 221 3.80 -16.00 14.81
CA PRO A 221 4.20 -17.20 14.07
C PRO A 221 4.37 -16.94 12.56
N ALA A 222 5.49 -17.36 11.98
CA ALA A 222 5.72 -17.21 10.54
C ALA A 222 4.74 -18.04 9.69
N GLU A 223 4.30 -19.19 10.21
CA GLU A 223 3.35 -20.09 9.55
C GLU A 223 1.89 -19.61 9.64
N ALA A 224 1.57 -18.62 10.50
CA ALA A 224 0.23 -18.03 10.56
C ALA A 224 -0.08 -17.20 9.30
N GLY A 225 -1.34 -17.22 8.86
CA GLY A 225 -1.77 -16.41 7.70
C GLY A 225 -1.74 -14.91 8.00
N TRP A 226 -1.60 -14.06 6.98
CA TRP A 226 -1.48 -12.61 7.20
C TRP A 226 -2.70 -12.05 7.93
N ARG A 227 -3.90 -12.60 7.70
CA ARG A 227 -5.14 -12.23 8.41
C ARG A 227 -5.05 -12.55 9.90
N GLU A 228 -4.51 -13.71 10.24
CA GLU A 228 -4.29 -14.17 11.61
C GLU A 228 -3.19 -13.34 12.29
N GLN A 229 -2.06 -13.14 11.61
CA GLN A 229 -0.97 -12.28 12.07
C GLN A 229 -1.48 -10.85 12.35
N LEU A 230 -2.22 -10.26 11.42
CA LEU A 230 -2.83 -8.93 11.57
C LEU A 230 -3.76 -8.89 12.79
N THR A 231 -4.61 -9.90 12.96
CA THR A 231 -5.55 -9.98 14.08
C THR A 231 -4.84 -10.14 15.43
N MET A 232 -3.78 -10.95 15.50
CA MET A 232 -2.96 -11.11 16.69
C MET A 232 -2.27 -9.81 17.09
N ILE A 233 -1.62 -9.15 16.14
CA ILE A 233 -0.95 -7.86 16.35
C ILE A 233 -1.98 -6.81 16.77
N ALA A 234 -3.15 -6.81 16.14
CA ALA A 234 -4.22 -5.89 16.49
C ALA A 234 -4.74 -6.10 17.92
N ALA A 235 -4.97 -7.35 18.35
CA ALA A 235 -5.37 -7.66 19.71
C ALA A 235 -4.31 -7.19 20.73
N PHE A 236 -3.03 -7.44 20.44
CA PHE A 236 -1.94 -6.99 21.30
C PHE A 236 -1.85 -5.45 21.43
N LEU A 237 -2.17 -4.73 20.35
CA LEU A 237 -2.14 -3.26 20.31
C LEU A 237 -3.49 -2.60 20.63
N ASN A 238 -4.54 -3.37 20.92
CA ASN A 238 -5.93 -2.88 21.09
C ASN A 238 -6.44 -2.14 19.83
N LYS A 239 -6.32 -2.79 18.68
CA LYS A 239 -6.62 -2.31 17.31
C LYS A 239 -7.51 -3.26 16.52
N GLU A 240 -8.29 -4.11 17.20
CA GLU A 240 -9.08 -5.19 16.61
C GLU A 240 -10.12 -4.67 15.61
N GLU A 241 -10.75 -3.53 15.91
CA GLU A 241 -11.70 -2.89 14.99
C GLU A 241 -11.02 -2.41 13.70
N GLN A 242 -9.80 -1.86 13.79
CA GLN A 242 -9.03 -1.47 12.60
C GLN A 242 -8.67 -2.69 11.74
N ALA A 243 -8.22 -3.79 12.37
CA ALA A 243 -7.92 -5.02 11.65
C ALA A 243 -9.16 -5.56 10.92
N LYS A 244 -10.30 -5.62 11.62
CA LYS A 244 -11.56 -6.09 11.05
C LYS A 244 -12.00 -5.23 9.86
N GLN A 245 -11.98 -3.90 10.01
CA GLN A 245 -12.33 -2.98 8.93
C GLN A 245 -11.39 -3.13 7.73
N TRP A 246 -10.10 -3.26 7.96
CA TRP A 246 -9.12 -3.42 6.90
C TRP A 246 -9.32 -4.73 6.14
N ILE A 247 -9.55 -5.84 6.85
CA ILE A 247 -9.84 -7.15 6.24
C ILE A 247 -11.12 -7.07 5.41
N GLU A 248 -12.22 -6.51 5.95
CA GLU A 248 -13.47 -6.35 5.20
C GLU A 248 -13.28 -5.52 3.91
N GLN A 249 -12.49 -4.45 3.97
CA GLN A 249 -12.15 -3.65 2.78
C GLN A 249 -11.30 -4.42 1.77
N TYR A 250 -10.34 -5.21 2.24
CA TYR A 250 -9.54 -6.07 1.38
C TYR A 250 -10.42 -7.10 0.64
N GLU A 251 -11.33 -7.78 1.35
CA GLU A 251 -12.23 -8.77 0.74
C GLU A 251 -13.13 -8.14 -0.35
N GLN A 252 -13.62 -6.92 -0.12
CA GLN A 252 -14.39 -6.19 -1.13
C GLN A 252 -13.55 -5.88 -2.38
N ARG A 253 -12.27 -5.51 -2.20
CA ARG A 253 -11.34 -5.26 -3.30
C ARG A 253 -11.01 -6.54 -4.06
N VAL A 254 -10.85 -7.67 -3.36
CA VAL A 254 -10.67 -8.99 -3.99
C VAL A 254 -11.86 -9.32 -4.89
N GLN A 255 -13.09 -9.14 -4.41
CA GLN A 255 -14.29 -9.40 -5.22
C GLN A 255 -14.34 -8.52 -6.47
N TYR A 256 -14.02 -7.24 -6.34
CA TYR A 256 -13.93 -6.32 -7.48
C TYR A 256 -12.85 -6.77 -8.47
N ALA A 257 -11.61 -6.97 -8.00
CA ALA A 257 -10.48 -7.36 -8.84
C ALA A 257 -10.74 -8.68 -9.56
N ARG A 258 -11.27 -9.69 -8.86
CA ARG A 258 -11.67 -10.98 -9.45
C ARG A 258 -12.67 -10.77 -10.58
N SER A 259 -13.69 -9.93 -10.39
CA SER A 259 -14.70 -9.67 -11.43
C SER A 259 -14.13 -9.00 -12.68
N GLN A 260 -13.12 -8.13 -12.55
CA GLN A 260 -12.48 -7.46 -13.68
C GLN A 260 -11.50 -8.40 -14.39
N ILE A 261 -10.71 -9.14 -13.62
CA ILE A 261 -9.71 -10.07 -14.15
C ILE A 261 -10.37 -11.26 -14.86
N ASP A 262 -11.48 -11.80 -14.35
CA ASP A 262 -12.21 -12.92 -14.98
C ASP A 262 -12.70 -12.55 -16.40
N GLN A 263 -13.07 -11.29 -16.65
CA GLN A 263 -13.47 -10.83 -17.99
C GLN A 263 -12.33 -10.85 -19.01
N VAL A 264 -11.07 -10.76 -18.55
CA VAL A 264 -9.88 -10.70 -19.40
C VAL A 264 -9.15 -12.04 -19.47
N VAL A 265 -9.05 -12.75 -18.35
CA VAL A 265 -8.25 -13.97 -18.19
C VAL A 265 -9.11 -15.21 -18.33
N GLY A 266 -10.34 -15.21 -17.80
CA GLY A 266 -11.21 -16.38 -17.78
C GLY A 266 -10.52 -17.62 -17.21
N LYS A 267 -10.46 -18.70 -17.98
CA LYS A 267 -9.85 -19.99 -17.59
C LYS A 267 -8.41 -20.18 -18.03
N GLU A 268 -7.72 -19.10 -18.37
CA GLU A 268 -6.32 -19.17 -18.77
C GLU A 268 -5.40 -19.52 -17.60
N SER A 269 -4.45 -20.41 -17.85
CA SER A 269 -3.47 -20.86 -16.86
C SER A 269 -2.35 -19.86 -16.64
N VAL A 270 -2.01 -19.63 -15.37
CA VAL A 270 -1.00 -18.68 -14.92
C VAL A 270 0.17 -19.41 -14.27
N LEU A 271 1.38 -18.90 -14.50
CA LEU A 271 2.59 -19.41 -13.87
C LEU A 271 3.58 -18.30 -13.57
N ALA A 272 4.12 -18.30 -12.35
CA ALA A 272 5.24 -17.46 -11.98
C ALA A 272 6.57 -18.20 -12.10
N LEU A 273 7.56 -17.53 -12.68
CA LEU A 273 8.91 -18.02 -12.89
C LEU A 273 9.92 -17.04 -12.31
N ARG A 274 11.01 -17.58 -11.79
CA ARG A 274 12.17 -16.84 -11.33
C ARG A 274 13.39 -17.20 -12.15
N ILE A 275 14.06 -16.20 -12.70
CA ILE A 275 15.33 -16.35 -13.40
C ILE A 275 16.47 -16.04 -12.43
N PHE A 276 17.30 -17.05 -12.18
CA PHE A 276 18.43 -16.97 -11.26
C PHE A 276 19.66 -17.65 -11.88
N GLY A 277 20.81 -16.99 -11.86
CA GLY A 277 22.02 -17.40 -12.56
C GLY A 277 21.82 -17.60 -14.07
N SER A 278 21.73 -18.85 -14.51
CA SER A 278 21.54 -19.23 -15.92
C SER A 278 20.45 -20.30 -16.07
N SER A 279 19.47 -20.25 -15.17
CA SER A 279 18.39 -21.21 -15.10
C SER A 279 17.05 -20.55 -14.77
N ILE A 280 15.99 -21.23 -15.20
CA ILE A 280 14.60 -20.88 -14.93
C ILE A 280 14.13 -21.74 -13.76
N HIS A 281 13.44 -21.14 -12.80
CA HIS A 281 12.85 -21.83 -11.66
C HIS A 281 11.37 -21.51 -11.59
N VAL A 282 10.56 -22.47 -11.16
CA VAL A 282 9.18 -22.19 -10.77
C VAL A 282 9.23 -21.37 -9.49
N TYR A 283 8.55 -20.23 -9.50
CA TYR A 283 8.47 -19.34 -8.37
C TYR A 283 7.11 -19.48 -7.71
N SER A 284 7.12 -19.70 -6.41
CA SER A 284 5.90 -19.71 -5.60
C SER A 284 6.24 -19.25 -4.20
N ASN A 285 5.41 -18.42 -3.60
CA ASN A 285 5.46 -18.15 -2.18
C ASN A 285 4.03 -18.02 -1.68
N ARG A 286 3.88 -17.99 -0.37
CA ARG A 286 2.58 -17.91 0.27
C ARG A 286 1.75 -16.72 -0.24
N GLY A 287 2.36 -15.55 -0.38
CA GLY A 287 1.61 -14.36 -0.78
C GLY A 287 1.13 -14.39 -2.22
N LEU A 288 1.98 -14.86 -3.15
CA LEU A 288 1.62 -15.05 -4.53
C LEU A 288 0.53 -16.13 -4.67
N GLU A 289 0.64 -17.23 -3.93
CA GLU A 289 -0.36 -18.30 -3.96
C GLU A 289 -1.72 -17.82 -3.44
N GLU A 290 -1.73 -17.15 -2.29
CA GLU A 290 -2.94 -16.58 -1.72
C GLU A 290 -3.57 -15.55 -2.65
N VAL A 291 -2.80 -14.63 -3.24
CA VAL A 291 -3.36 -13.60 -4.14
C VAL A 291 -3.83 -14.19 -5.47
N LEU A 292 -2.97 -14.93 -6.19
CA LEU A 292 -3.28 -15.36 -7.55
C LEU A 292 -4.27 -16.53 -7.57
N TYR A 293 -4.09 -17.52 -6.69
CA TYR A 293 -4.81 -18.79 -6.80
C TYR A 293 -5.96 -18.91 -5.80
N GLU A 294 -5.88 -18.29 -4.62
CA GLU A 294 -6.97 -18.32 -3.64
C GLU A 294 -7.93 -17.12 -3.79
N ASP A 295 -7.40 -15.90 -3.70
CA ASP A 295 -8.17 -14.66 -3.74
C ASP A 295 -8.66 -14.35 -5.17
N LEU A 296 -7.81 -14.46 -6.19
CA LEU A 296 -8.21 -14.22 -7.59
C LEU A 296 -8.74 -15.47 -8.29
N GLN A 297 -8.58 -16.66 -7.70
CA GLN A 297 -9.06 -17.94 -8.24
C GLN A 297 -8.56 -18.25 -9.66
N LEU A 298 -7.33 -17.84 -9.98
CA LEU A 298 -6.71 -18.14 -11.27
C LEU A 298 -6.24 -19.60 -11.32
N GLU A 299 -6.24 -20.18 -12.52
CA GLU A 299 -5.83 -21.57 -12.73
C GLU A 299 -4.29 -21.67 -12.76
N PRO A 300 -3.65 -22.41 -11.84
CA PRO A 300 -2.20 -22.58 -11.87
C PRO A 300 -1.79 -23.56 -12.98
N ALA A 301 -0.74 -23.24 -13.75
CA ALA A 301 -0.26 -24.12 -14.82
C ALA A 301 0.41 -25.41 -14.32
N TYR A 302 0.83 -25.41 -13.05
CA TYR A 302 1.29 -26.60 -12.33
C TYR A 302 0.35 -26.85 -11.15
N GLY A 303 0.03 -28.12 -10.88
CA GLY A 303 -0.64 -28.45 -9.62
C GLY A 303 0.24 -28.08 -8.42
N ILE A 304 -0.39 -27.95 -7.25
CA ILE A 304 0.20 -27.58 -5.93
C ILE A 304 1.44 -28.44 -5.53
N SER A 305 1.74 -29.51 -6.26
CA SER A 305 2.82 -30.46 -5.99
C SER A 305 4.22 -30.04 -6.50
N VAL A 306 4.40 -28.88 -7.15
CA VAL A 306 5.73 -28.40 -7.55
C VAL A 306 6.37 -27.62 -6.40
N ARG A 307 7.57 -28.06 -5.98
CA ARG A 307 8.33 -27.38 -4.93
C ARG A 307 8.76 -25.98 -5.39
N ASN A 308 8.59 -24.98 -4.55
CA ASN A 308 9.13 -23.64 -4.78
C ASN A 308 10.63 -23.70 -5.12
N ASN A 309 11.06 -22.82 -6.03
CA ASN A 309 12.41 -22.72 -6.58
C ASN A 309 12.91 -24.00 -7.27
N GLN A 310 12.01 -24.89 -7.69
CA GLN A 310 12.41 -26.03 -8.52
C GLN A 310 12.85 -25.54 -9.90
N GLN A 311 14.06 -25.92 -10.30
CA GLN A 311 14.57 -25.64 -11.64
C GLN A 311 13.74 -26.34 -12.72
N ILE A 312 13.43 -25.60 -13.79
CA ILE A 312 12.68 -26.10 -14.93
C ILE A 312 13.36 -25.76 -16.26
N THR A 313 13.24 -26.65 -17.23
CA THR A 313 13.76 -26.46 -18.59
C THR A 313 12.68 -25.91 -19.51
N ILE A 314 13.08 -25.20 -20.58
CA ILE A 314 12.14 -24.67 -21.58
C ILE A 314 11.33 -25.80 -22.22
N ALA A 315 11.94 -26.97 -22.45
CA ALA A 315 11.23 -28.14 -22.98
C ALA A 315 10.07 -28.59 -22.07
N LYS A 316 10.25 -28.57 -20.73
CA LYS A 316 9.17 -28.87 -19.78
C LYS A 316 8.13 -27.75 -19.72
N LEU A 317 8.54 -26.50 -19.89
CA LEU A 317 7.60 -25.37 -20.00
C LEU A 317 6.73 -25.50 -21.26
N LEU A 318 7.30 -25.90 -22.40
CA LEU A 318 6.55 -26.13 -23.64
C LEU A 318 5.56 -27.31 -23.55
N GLN A 319 5.83 -28.30 -22.69
CA GLN A 319 4.90 -29.40 -22.46
C GLN A 319 3.65 -28.97 -21.68
N ARG A 320 3.78 -28.00 -20.76
CA ARG A 320 2.64 -27.44 -20.01
C ARG A 320 1.98 -26.27 -20.72
N ASN A 321 2.81 -25.48 -21.40
CA ASN A 321 2.47 -24.35 -22.26
C ASN A 321 1.46 -23.36 -21.62
N PRO A 322 1.83 -22.72 -20.49
CA PRO A 322 0.95 -21.80 -19.78
C PRO A 322 0.48 -20.65 -20.67
N ASP A 323 -0.72 -20.16 -20.38
CA ASP A 323 -1.36 -19.07 -21.12
C ASP A 323 -0.79 -17.71 -20.74
N ARG A 324 -0.36 -17.55 -19.48
CA ARG A 324 0.20 -16.32 -18.93
C ARG A 324 1.41 -16.61 -18.05
N LEU A 325 2.41 -15.74 -18.12
CA LEU A 325 3.66 -15.87 -17.36
C LEU A 325 3.96 -14.63 -16.55
N PHE A 326 4.24 -14.82 -15.27
CA PHE A 326 4.85 -13.82 -14.40
C PHE A 326 6.35 -14.12 -14.30
N ILE A 327 7.22 -13.14 -14.58
CA ILE A 327 8.66 -13.33 -14.64
C ILE A 327 9.37 -12.40 -13.67
N ALA A 328 9.99 -12.98 -12.63
CA ALA A 328 10.93 -12.29 -11.76
C ALA A 328 12.37 -12.56 -12.23
N VAL A 329 13.12 -11.51 -12.58
CA VAL A 329 14.54 -11.64 -12.96
C VAL A 329 15.42 -11.15 -11.83
N CYS A 330 16.28 -12.02 -11.30
CA CYS A 330 17.19 -11.61 -10.24
C CYS A 330 18.22 -10.57 -10.75
N PRO A 331 18.63 -9.62 -9.88
CA PRO A 331 19.39 -8.44 -10.29
C PRO A 331 20.87 -8.70 -10.57
N GLU A 332 21.38 -9.93 -10.48
CA GLU A 332 22.75 -10.23 -10.88
C GLU A 332 22.93 -10.23 -12.41
N ALA A 333 24.13 -9.89 -12.85
CA ALA A 333 24.44 -9.74 -14.27
C ALA A 333 24.25 -11.04 -15.08
N SER A 334 24.48 -12.20 -14.46
CA SER A 334 24.26 -13.51 -15.08
C SER A 334 22.78 -13.72 -15.41
N SER A 335 21.88 -13.46 -14.47
CA SER A 335 20.42 -13.59 -14.65
C SER A 335 19.88 -12.67 -15.73
N ARG A 336 20.29 -11.39 -15.73
CA ARG A 336 19.89 -10.45 -16.80
C ARG A 336 20.41 -10.88 -18.17
N ARG A 337 21.67 -11.32 -18.26
CA ARG A 337 22.25 -11.80 -19.52
C ARG A 337 21.52 -13.04 -20.02
N TYR A 338 21.22 -13.98 -19.13
CA TYR A 338 20.47 -15.18 -19.46
C TYR A 338 19.05 -14.84 -19.93
N TRP A 339 18.35 -13.94 -19.24
CA TRP A 339 17.03 -13.45 -19.63
C TRP A 339 17.03 -12.84 -21.03
N LEU A 340 17.98 -11.94 -21.32
CA LEU A 340 18.13 -11.34 -22.65
C LEU A 340 18.32 -12.43 -23.72
N GLY A 341 19.20 -13.40 -23.50
CA GLY A 341 19.38 -14.53 -24.43
C GLY A 341 18.12 -15.37 -24.60
N LEU A 342 17.41 -15.64 -23.51
CA LEU A 342 16.18 -16.44 -23.48
C LEU A 342 15.09 -15.83 -24.36
N GLN A 343 14.89 -14.51 -24.31
CA GLN A 343 13.91 -13.77 -25.12
C GLN A 343 14.15 -13.93 -26.65
N HIS A 344 15.38 -14.20 -27.06
CA HIS A 344 15.75 -14.45 -28.45
C HIS A 344 15.71 -15.93 -28.86
N SER A 345 15.55 -16.85 -27.92
CA SER A 345 15.52 -18.29 -28.22
C SER A 345 14.25 -18.68 -28.98
N ALA A 346 14.38 -19.61 -29.92
CA ALA A 346 13.27 -20.09 -30.73
C ALA A 346 12.26 -20.88 -29.88
N GLU A 347 12.72 -21.59 -28.87
CA GLU A 347 11.92 -22.37 -27.94
C GLU A 347 11.09 -21.48 -27.02
N TRP A 348 11.65 -20.39 -26.50
CA TRP A 348 10.91 -19.42 -25.68
C TRP A 348 9.76 -18.78 -26.48
N ARG A 349 10.04 -18.36 -27.71
CA ARG A 349 9.05 -17.72 -28.59
C ARG A 349 7.87 -18.63 -28.98
N LYS A 350 8.02 -19.95 -28.81
CA LYS A 350 6.94 -20.93 -29.07
C LYS A 350 5.94 -21.05 -27.92
N LEU A 351 6.26 -20.54 -26.73
CA LEU A 351 5.33 -20.58 -25.60
C LEU A 351 4.08 -19.74 -25.92
N LYS A 352 2.91 -20.27 -25.56
CA LYS A 352 1.60 -19.61 -25.78
C LYS A 352 1.57 -18.22 -25.16
N ALA A 353 1.98 -18.10 -23.89
CA ALA A 353 2.10 -16.82 -23.21
C ALA A 353 2.98 -15.81 -23.97
N VAL A 354 4.09 -16.26 -24.56
CA VAL A 354 5.02 -15.38 -25.31
C VAL A 354 4.43 -14.96 -26.64
N ALA A 355 3.82 -15.90 -27.39
CA ALA A 355 3.16 -15.62 -28.66
C ALA A 355 1.99 -14.64 -28.51
N ASN A 356 1.24 -14.76 -27.40
CA ASN A 356 0.08 -13.93 -27.10
C ASN A 356 0.42 -12.64 -26.33
N ARG A 357 1.71 -12.36 -26.07
CA ARG A 357 2.19 -11.19 -25.30
C ARG A 357 1.67 -11.13 -23.85
N ASN A 358 1.36 -12.28 -23.26
CA ASN A 358 0.94 -12.42 -21.87
C ASN A 358 2.13 -12.74 -20.95
N VAL A 359 3.19 -11.94 -21.04
CA VAL A 359 4.39 -12.07 -20.20
C VAL A 359 4.53 -10.81 -19.36
N TYR A 360 4.36 -10.96 -18.06
CA TYR A 360 4.36 -9.89 -17.08
C TYR A 360 5.66 -9.90 -16.29
N MET A 361 6.36 -8.77 -16.30
CA MET A 361 7.59 -8.62 -15.51
C MET A 361 7.21 -8.17 -14.10
N ILE A 362 7.63 -8.94 -13.10
CA ILE A 362 7.41 -8.59 -11.69
C ILE A 362 8.72 -8.31 -10.98
N SER A 363 8.69 -7.39 -10.03
CA SER A 363 9.78 -7.08 -9.11
C SER A 363 9.71 -7.92 -7.84
N SER A 364 10.77 -7.89 -7.03
CA SER A 364 10.74 -8.51 -5.70
C SER A 364 9.72 -7.86 -4.77
N ASP A 365 9.53 -6.55 -4.90
CA ASP A 365 8.52 -5.80 -4.18
C ASP A 365 7.32 -5.58 -5.10
N PRO A 366 6.07 -5.88 -4.69
CA PRO A 366 5.64 -6.50 -3.43
C PRO A 366 5.74 -8.03 -3.41
N TRP A 367 6.00 -8.69 -4.55
CA TRP A 367 5.78 -10.14 -4.76
C TRP A 367 6.55 -11.11 -3.86
N PHE A 368 7.58 -10.66 -3.13
CA PHE A 368 8.41 -11.52 -2.29
C PHE A 368 8.08 -11.40 -0.80
N GLU A 369 7.38 -10.35 -0.39
CA GLU A 369 7.02 -10.11 1.02
C GLU A 369 5.68 -10.77 1.37
N TYR A 370 5.52 -11.21 2.62
CA TYR A 370 4.23 -11.68 3.13
C TYR A 370 3.77 -10.81 4.32
N SER A 371 2.81 -9.94 4.05
CA SER A 371 2.17 -9.06 5.03
C SER A 371 0.82 -8.57 4.48
N ALA A 372 -0.07 -8.07 5.34
CA ALA A 372 -1.34 -7.48 4.89
C ALA A 372 -1.12 -6.41 3.81
N LEU A 373 -0.17 -5.49 4.01
CA LEU A 373 0.14 -4.47 3.01
C LEU A 373 0.71 -5.03 1.71
N ALA A 374 1.64 -5.99 1.78
CA ALA A 374 2.23 -6.59 0.58
C ALA A 374 1.17 -7.32 -0.27
N ILE A 375 0.30 -8.11 0.37
CA ILE A 375 -0.81 -8.82 -0.27
C ILE A 375 -1.77 -7.84 -0.97
N SER A 376 -2.12 -6.76 -0.28
CA SER A 376 -2.91 -5.68 -0.88
C SER A 376 -2.24 -5.06 -2.11
N ARG A 377 -0.91 -4.87 -2.09
CA ARG A 377 -0.18 -4.29 -3.22
C ARG A 377 -0.04 -5.28 -4.38
N MET A 378 0.17 -6.57 -4.09
CA MET A 378 0.15 -7.63 -5.11
C MET A 378 -1.21 -7.70 -5.82
N LEU A 379 -2.32 -7.55 -5.08
CA LEU A 379 -3.66 -7.49 -5.68
C LEU A 379 -3.81 -6.32 -6.65
N ASP A 380 -3.34 -5.13 -6.26
CA ASP A 380 -3.37 -3.93 -7.11
C ASP A 380 -2.50 -4.09 -8.36
N GLU A 381 -1.30 -4.64 -8.20
CA GLU A 381 -0.39 -4.88 -9.33
C GLU A 381 -0.94 -5.97 -10.25
N ALA A 382 -1.54 -7.04 -9.72
CA ALA A 382 -2.20 -8.07 -10.52
C ALA A 382 -3.34 -7.48 -11.36
N LEU A 383 -4.19 -6.63 -10.77
CA LEU A 383 -5.26 -5.94 -11.49
C LEU A 383 -4.69 -5.09 -12.63
N LEU A 384 -3.67 -4.29 -12.35
CA LEU A 384 -3.00 -3.46 -13.35
C LEU A 384 -2.39 -4.29 -14.48
N LEU A 385 -1.68 -5.38 -14.15
CA LEU A 385 -1.03 -6.23 -15.13
C LEU A 385 -2.03 -6.94 -16.04
N PHE A 386 -3.18 -7.36 -15.52
CA PHE A 386 -4.18 -8.09 -16.31
C PHE A 386 -5.12 -7.18 -17.09
N THR A 387 -5.61 -6.09 -16.49
CA THR A 387 -6.68 -5.27 -17.08
C THR A 387 -6.20 -3.90 -17.58
N GLY A 388 -5.03 -3.44 -17.11
CA GLY A 388 -4.56 -2.08 -17.33
C GLY A 388 -5.20 -1.05 -16.39
N ASP A 389 -6.13 -1.46 -15.52
CA ASP A 389 -6.76 -0.56 -14.56
C ASP A 389 -5.84 -0.33 -13.37
N CYS A 390 -5.55 0.94 -13.07
CA CYS A 390 -4.79 1.32 -11.90
C CYS A 390 -5.76 1.78 -10.79
N PRO A 391 -6.05 0.95 -9.77
CA PRO A 391 -6.99 1.34 -8.71
C PRO A 391 -6.44 2.44 -7.79
N ASN A 392 -5.11 2.63 -7.75
CA ASN A 392 -4.45 3.66 -6.95
C ASN A 392 -3.76 4.70 -7.85
N ALA A 393 -4.03 5.99 -7.65
CA ALA A 393 -3.37 7.08 -8.39
C ALA A 393 -1.87 7.28 -8.05
N LEU A 394 -1.30 6.44 -7.17
CA LEU A 394 0.14 6.41 -6.89
C LEU A 394 0.82 5.54 -7.96
N LEU A 395 1.34 6.21 -8.99
CA LEU A 395 2.29 5.61 -9.92
C LEU A 395 3.53 5.18 -9.13
N ASP A 396 3.62 3.90 -8.77
CA ASP A 396 4.92 3.30 -8.50
C ASP A 396 5.62 3.15 -9.87
N ASN A 397 6.61 4.00 -10.12
CA ASN A 397 7.39 3.99 -11.35
C ASN A 397 8.38 2.82 -11.43
N SER A 398 8.29 1.85 -10.52
CA SER A 398 9.14 0.66 -10.44
C SER A 398 9.10 -0.22 -11.70
N HIS A 399 8.01 -0.18 -12.48
CA HIS A 399 7.82 -1.03 -13.66
C HIS A 399 8.04 -0.34 -15.01
N GLY A 400 8.38 0.95 -15.03
CA GLY A 400 8.43 1.72 -16.28
C GLY A 400 7.03 1.95 -16.88
N VAL A 401 6.98 2.82 -17.88
CA VAL A 401 5.71 3.28 -18.48
C VAL A 401 5.00 2.11 -19.17
N SER A 402 3.77 1.80 -18.73
CA SER A 402 2.89 0.86 -19.43
C SER A 402 2.55 1.43 -20.81
N PHE A 403 3.11 0.83 -21.87
CA PHE A 403 2.72 1.14 -23.25
C PHE A 403 1.51 0.29 -23.64
N ALA A 404 0.36 0.57 -23.02
CA ALA A 404 -0.93 0.15 -23.54
C ALA A 404 -1.53 1.33 -24.34
N THR A 405 -1.41 1.26 -25.66
CA THR A 405 -2.26 1.97 -26.62
C THR A 405 -2.98 0.95 -27.47
#